data_AF-A0A2W4YQ93-F1
#
_entry.id   AF-A0A2W4YQ93-F1
#
_cell.length_a   1.000
_cell.length_b   1.000
_cell.length_c   1.000
_cell.angle_alpha   90.00
_cell.angle_beta   90.00
_cell.angle_gamma   90.00
#
_symmetry.space_group_name_H-M   'P 1'
#
loop_
_entity.id
_entity.type
_entity.pdbx_description
1 polymer ?
#
loop_
_entity_poly.entity_id
_entity_poly.type
_entity_poly.pdbx_seq_one_letter_code
_entity_poly.pdbx_strand_id
1 'polypeptide(L)'
;LASVVGYAGSGKSAMLGVAREAWEREGYTVRGAALSGIAAENLEGGSGIQSRTIASLEHAWGQGREQLGPRDVLVVDEAGMIGSRQMERVLSQARDAGAKVVMVGDPEQLQAIEAGAAFRSVTERHGAAEITEIRRQREDWQRDATRALATGRTGEAIHAYDGKGMVHAADTREQARSELVHGWDRARQAEPGKTRIILTHTNAEVQSLNGEARDRLRASGDLGDDVTVKAERGERQFATGDRIMFLRNERSMGVKNGTLATIERVSPEGMAVQLDDGRSVAFDTTDYAHVDHGYAATFHKSQGVTVDRAHILATPGMDRHSAYVGMSRHRDDVQLHYGRDDFADQRQLVRALSRDRSKDMASDYAVPERDQARAFADRREIRFPELARQMVEKVRAKTRGMFDGFRPKPAAERPMSPERSAADRPLPPSQAKAIERYARAGADIGRMLEKGLPVLAHQEQAWAKAGDALDQIRAYAARDLASALARDPKLIEQAARGNTSGAAKAMETERQVRIDPEKRAGRFVEQWQTMKEERAGMERAGNHEGAEKLAKRMEGIAGGLHRDPQLESVLQRRAPELALSMERSRSIGQELAQSVAIERDRDRGMSR
;
A
#
# COMPACT_ATOMS: atom_id res chain seq x y z
N LEU A 1 -20.39 12.73 10.46
CA LEU A 1 -19.08 12.06 10.54
C LEU A 1 -18.39 12.25 9.19
N ALA A 2 -17.13 12.67 9.18
CA ALA A 2 -16.30 12.73 7.98
C ALA A 2 -14.96 12.03 8.26
N SER A 3 -14.36 11.46 7.21
CA SER A 3 -13.07 10.78 7.29
C SER A 3 -12.11 11.35 6.26
N VAL A 4 -10.87 11.57 6.67
CA VAL A 4 -9.77 12.02 5.80
C VAL A 4 -8.63 11.02 5.91
N VAL A 5 -8.28 10.42 4.79
CA VAL A 5 -7.10 9.57 4.66
C VAL A 5 -6.01 10.38 3.99
N GLY A 6 -4.81 10.43 4.56
CA GLY A 6 -3.70 11.10 3.90
C GLY A 6 -2.37 10.44 4.17
N TYR A 7 -1.58 10.31 3.10
CA TYR A 7 -0.28 9.65 3.15
C TYR A 7 0.67 10.35 4.11
N ALA A 8 1.70 9.63 4.56
CA ALA A 8 2.73 10.15 5.42
C ALA A 8 3.38 11.39 4.78
N GLY A 9 3.31 12.53 5.48
CA GLY A 9 3.88 13.79 4.98
C GLY A 9 3.04 14.54 3.94
N SER A 10 1.73 14.27 3.86
CA SER A 10 0.80 14.94 2.93
C SER A 10 0.25 16.30 3.39
N GLY A 11 0.61 16.77 4.60
CA GLY A 11 0.16 18.07 5.10
C GLY A 11 -1.23 18.07 5.74
N LYS A 12 -1.68 16.94 6.31
CA LYS A 12 -2.99 16.80 6.98
C LYS A 12 -3.26 17.90 8.02
N SER A 13 -2.29 18.22 8.87
CA SER A 13 -2.44 19.27 9.89
C SER A 13 -2.64 20.67 9.28
N ALA A 14 -1.95 20.98 8.18
CA ALA A 14 -2.12 22.27 7.49
C ALA A 14 -3.53 22.39 6.87
N MET A 15 -4.03 21.32 6.25
CA MET A 15 -5.41 21.26 5.76
C MET A 15 -6.42 21.47 6.89
N LEU A 16 -6.19 20.83 8.04
CA LEU A 16 -7.03 21.00 9.23
C LEU A 16 -7.00 22.43 9.77
N GLY A 17 -5.89 23.16 9.63
CA GLY A 17 -5.84 24.57 9.99
C GLY A 17 -6.78 25.43 9.15
N VAL A 18 -6.81 25.20 7.84
CA VAL A 18 -7.76 25.89 6.93
C VAL A 18 -9.21 25.49 7.25
N ALA A 19 -9.44 24.21 7.54
CA ALA A 19 -10.77 23.72 7.92
C ALA A 19 -11.24 24.31 9.26
N ARG A 20 -10.33 24.44 10.24
CA ARG A 20 -10.58 25.10 11.53
C ARG A 20 -11.07 26.52 11.33
N GLU A 21 -10.34 27.32 10.55
CA GLU A 21 -10.73 28.71 10.27
C GLU A 21 -12.11 28.82 9.61
N ALA A 22 -12.46 27.89 8.73
CA ALA A 22 -13.77 27.86 8.09
C ALA A 22 -14.88 27.50 9.09
N TRP A 23 -14.67 26.50 9.96
CA TRP A 23 -15.63 26.11 10.98
C TRP A 23 -15.83 27.21 12.03
N GLU A 24 -14.76 27.84 12.50
CA GLU A 24 -14.83 28.94 13.48
C GLU A 24 -15.57 30.16 12.93
N ARG A 25 -15.39 30.49 11.64
CA ARG A 25 -16.17 31.54 10.95
C ARG A 25 -17.68 31.26 10.94
N GLU A 26 -18.07 30.00 10.89
CA GLU A 26 -19.47 29.54 10.96
C GLU A 26 -19.97 29.36 12.42
N GLY A 27 -19.18 29.78 13.40
CA GLY A 27 -19.53 29.74 14.82
C GLY A 27 -19.40 28.35 15.47
N TYR A 28 -18.58 27.47 14.91
CA TYR A 28 -18.22 26.20 15.56
C TYR A 28 -16.97 26.34 16.43
N THR A 29 -16.94 25.60 17.53
CA THR A 29 -15.74 25.40 18.35
C THR A 29 -15.03 24.14 17.89
N VAL A 30 -13.76 24.23 17.51
CA VAL A 30 -13.00 23.09 16.99
C VAL A 30 -12.07 22.57 18.09
N ARG A 31 -12.14 21.26 18.36
CA ARG A 31 -11.33 20.60 19.40
C ARG A 31 -10.58 19.42 18.80
N GLY A 32 -9.31 19.28 19.16
CA GLY A 32 -8.44 18.22 18.67
C GLY A 32 -8.31 17.08 19.67
N ALA A 33 -8.28 15.86 19.15
CA ALA A 33 -8.09 14.63 19.90
C ALA A 33 -7.07 13.74 19.19
N ALA A 34 -6.13 13.16 19.94
CA ALA A 34 -5.19 12.18 19.41
C ALA A 34 -4.89 11.07 20.43
N LEU A 35 -4.32 9.95 19.98
CA LEU A 35 -3.98 8.84 20.89
C LEU A 35 -2.79 9.19 21.81
N SER A 36 -1.78 9.89 21.29
CA SER A 36 -0.56 10.23 22.02
C SER A 36 -0.42 11.72 22.24
N GLY A 37 0.37 12.09 23.26
CA GLY A 37 0.65 13.50 23.57
C GLY A 37 1.38 14.22 22.44
N ILE A 38 2.33 13.54 21.77
CA ILE A 38 3.07 14.08 20.62
C ILE A 38 2.14 14.30 19.44
N ALA A 39 1.25 13.36 19.14
CA ALA A 39 0.27 13.52 18.06
C ALA A 39 -0.65 14.72 18.32
N ALA A 40 -1.10 14.90 19.58
CA ALA A 40 -1.88 16.08 19.96
C ALA A 40 -1.07 17.39 19.78
N GLU A 41 0.23 17.40 20.09
CA GLU A 41 1.09 18.57 19.84
C GLU A 41 1.26 18.89 18.37
N ASN A 42 1.54 17.86 17.57
CA ASN A 42 1.73 18.01 16.13
C ASN A 42 0.44 18.48 15.46
N LEU A 43 -0.71 18.01 15.95
CA LEU A 43 -2.02 18.50 15.53
C LEU A 43 -2.16 19.97 15.91
N GLU A 44 -1.93 20.35 17.17
CA GLU A 44 -2.07 21.74 17.64
C GLU A 44 -1.10 22.69 16.95
N GLY A 45 0.19 22.39 16.93
CA GLY A 45 1.20 23.21 16.27
C GLY A 45 1.02 23.31 14.76
N GLY A 46 0.51 22.24 14.12
CA GLY A 46 0.30 22.21 12.66
C GLY A 46 -1.03 22.78 12.17
N SER A 47 -2.06 22.85 13.02
CA SER A 47 -3.42 23.27 12.63
C SER A 47 -3.97 24.45 13.45
N GLY A 48 -3.34 24.80 14.58
CA GLY A 48 -3.89 25.74 15.56
C GLY A 48 -5.10 25.22 16.33
N ILE A 49 -5.48 23.94 16.17
CA ILE A 49 -6.58 23.34 16.92
C ILE A 49 -6.08 22.95 18.30
N GLN A 50 -6.69 23.50 19.36
CA GLN A 50 -6.39 23.08 20.73
C GLN A 50 -6.63 21.58 20.90
N SER A 51 -5.58 20.84 21.25
CA SER A 51 -5.59 19.38 21.14
C SER A 51 -5.20 18.70 22.43
N ARG A 52 -5.89 17.59 22.73
CA ARG A 52 -5.60 16.75 23.90
C ARG A 52 -5.57 15.28 23.53
N THR A 53 -4.98 14.48 24.40
CA THR A 53 -5.09 13.02 24.27
C THR A 53 -6.53 12.58 24.50
N ILE A 54 -7.01 11.59 23.75
CA ILE A 54 -8.36 11.01 23.92
C ILE A 54 -8.61 10.61 25.36
N ALA A 55 -7.66 9.95 26.02
CA ALA A 55 -7.77 9.55 27.42
C ALA A 55 -8.02 10.74 28.38
N SER A 56 -7.39 11.89 28.12
CA SER A 56 -7.61 13.11 28.91
C SER A 56 -8.99 13.72 28.65
N LEU A 57 -9.52 13.63 27.44
CA LEU A 57 -10.86 14.09 27.10
C LEU A 57 -11.92 13.17 27.72
N GLU A 58 -11.76 11.84 27.59
CA GLU A 58 -12.64 10.85 28.22
C GLU A 58 -12.71 11.06 29.74
N HIS A 59 -11.56 11.30 30.40
CA HIS A 59 -11.53 11.62 31.82
C HIS A 59 -12.26 12.93 32.15
N ALA A 60 -12.09 13.98 31.34
CA ALA A 60 -12.78 15.25 31.55
C ALA A 60 -14.30 15.10 31.40
N TRP A 61 -14.76 14.42 30.35
CA TRP A 61 -16.17 14.13 30.08
C TRP A 61 -16.81 13.34 31.23
N GLY A 62 -16.12 12.32 31.75
CA GLY A 62 -16.59 11.55 32.90
C GLY A 62 -16.73 12.36 34.19
N GLN A 63 -16.08 13.52 34.28
CA GLN A 63 -16.20 14.47 35.40
C GLN A 63 -17.16 15.63 35.08
N GLY A 64 -17.93 15.55 33.99
CA GLY A 64 -18.82 16.60 33.54
C GLY A 64 -18.11 17.87 33.03
N ARG A 65 -16.79 17.82 32.82
CA ARG A 65 -15.97 18.94 32.34
C ARG A 65 -15.73 18.82 30.84
N GLU A 66 -15.52 19.96 30.18
CA GLU A 66 -15.15 20.03 28.76
C GLU A 66 -16.10 19.21 27.86
N GLN A 67 -17.38 19.17 28.20
CA GLN A 67 -18.39 18.46 27.43
C GLN A 67 -18.45 19.00 26.00
N LEU A 68 -18.77 18.10 25.07
CA LEU A 68 -19.09 18.45 23.71
C LEU A 68 -20.52 18.98 23.64
N GLY A 69 -20.81 19.82 22.65
CA GLY A 69 -22.13 20.31 22.32
C GLY A 69 -22.38 20.34 20.81
N PRO A 70 -23.57 20.80 20.38
CA PRO A 70 -24.01 20.73 18.97
C PRO A 70 -23.24 21.67 18.04
N ARG A 71 -22.47 22.61 18.61
CA ARG A 71 -21.59 23.54 17.89
C ARG A 71 -20.11 23.16 18.02
N ASP A 72 -19.78 21.96 18.50
CA ASP A 72 -18.42 21.46 18.49
C ASP A 72 -18.12 20.63 17.23
N VAL A 73 -16.88 20.76 16.74
CA VAL A 73 -16.24 19.84 15.78
C VAL A 73 -15.08 19.17 16.47
N LEU A 74 -15.19 17.85 16.70
CA LEU A 74 -14.11 17.03 17.23
C LEU A 74 -13.26 16.47 16.08
N VAL A 75 -12.03 16.94 15.97
CA VAL A 75 -11.03 16.43 15.04
C VAL A 75 -10.21 15.36 15.73
N VAL A 76 -10.22 14.14 15.19
CA VAL A 76 -9.50 12.99 15.75
C VAL A 76 -8.35 12.63 14.82
N ASP A 77 -7.11 12.95 15.18
CA ASP A 77 -5.91 12.66 14.38
C ASP A 77 -5.26 11.32 14.77
N GLU A 78 -4.47 10.77 13.85
CA GLU A 78 -3.87 9.42 13.92
C GLU A 78 -4.93 8.34 14.24
N ALA A 79 -6.12 8.49 13.65
CA ALA A 79 -7.28 7.62 13.92
C ALA A 79 -7.04 6.13 13.60
N GLY A 80 -6.08 5.82 12.72
CA GLY A 80 -5.65 4.46 12.40
C GLY A 80 -5.10 3.67 13.60
N MET A 81 -4.59 4.37 14.63
CA MET A 81 -4.09 3.75 15.86
C MET A 81 -5.15 3.54 16.94
N ILE A 82 -6.37 4.05 16.75
CA ILE A 82 -7.40 3.99 17.78
C ILE A 82 -8.11 2.64 17.72
N GLY A 83 -8.12 1.92 18.85
CA GLY A 83 -8.82 0.64 18.99
C GLY A 83 -10.34 0.81 18.91
N SER A 84 -11.04 -0.26 18.55
CA SER A 84 -12.49 -0.18 18.30
C SER A 84 -13.32 0.24 19.50
N ARG A 85 -12.92 -0.16 20.72
CA ARG A 85 -13.64 0.23 21.94
C ARG A 85 -13.48 1.71 22.26
N GLN A 86 -12.27 2.25 22.12
CA GLN A 86 -12.03 3.66 22.35
C GLN A 86 -12.70 4.53 21.27
N MET A 87 -12.66 4.09 20.01
CA MET A 87 -13.38 4.76 18.93
C MET A 87 -14.90 4.80 19.21
N GLU A 88 -15.48 3.70 19.67
CA GLU A 88 -16.91 3.64 20.03
C GLU A 88 -17.25 4.69 21.09
N ARG A 89 -16.50 4.75 22.20
CA ARG A 89 -16.76 5.73 23.27
C ARG A 89 -16.67 7.18 22.80
N VAL A 90 -15.66 7.50 21.98
CA VAL A 90 -15.49 8.84 21.41
C VAL A 90 -16.66 9.21 20.49
N LEU A 91 -17.06 8.29 19.61
CA LEU A 91 -18.16 8.52 18.68
C LEU A 91 -19.52 8.59 19.39
N SER A 92 -19.75 7.76 20.41
CA SER A 92 -20.95 7.80 21.24
C SER A 92 -21.06 9.14 21.99
N GLN A 93 -19.97 9.62 22.60
CA GLN A 93 -19.96 10.92 23.26
C GLN A 93 -20.28 12.07 22.28
N ALA A 94 -19.69 12.05 21.09
CA ALA A 94 -19.95 13.08 20.09
C ALA A 94 -21.39 13.02 19.55
N ARG A 95 -21.92 11.81 19.33
CA ARG A 95 -23.32 11.59 18.91
C ARG A 95 -24.28 12.15 19.95
N ASP A 96 -24.11 11.80 21.22
CA ASP A 96 -25.02 12.17 22.30
C ASP A 96 -25.02 13.69 22.54
N ALA A 97 -23.88 14.35 22.28
CA ALA A 97 -23.73 15.80 22.30
C ALA A 97 -24.24 16.53 21.03
N GLY A 98 -24.55 15.79 19.95
CA GLY A 98 -24.85 16.37 18.64
C GLY A 98 -23.64 17.02 17.95
N ALA A 99 -22.42 16.70 18.38
CA ALA A 99 -21.18 17.25 17.84
C ALA A 99 -20.80 16.61 16.50
N LYS A 100 -20.07 17.35 15.66
CA LYS A 100 -19.50 16.81 14.43
C LYS A 100 -18.17 16.12 14.75
N VAL A 101 -17.87 15.04 14.03
CA VAL A 101 -16.58 14.35 14.13
C VAL A 101 -15.90 14.29 12.76
N VAL A 102 -14.62 14.65 12.73
CA VAL A 102 -13.72 14.51 11.59
C VAL A 102 -12.57 13.61 12.00
N MET A 103 -12.49 12.41 11.43
CA MET A 103 -11.39 11.49 11.68
C MET A 103 -10.32 11.64 10.62
N VAL A 104 -9.07 11.73 11.04
CA VAL A 104 -7.92 11.94 10.19
C VAL A 104 -6.87 10.88 10.50
N GLY A 105 -6.31 10.27 9.47
CA GLY A 105 -5.37 9.19 9.66
C GLY A 105 -4.83 8.62 8.36
N ASP A 106 -4.18 7.48 8.47
CA ASP A 106 -3.70 6.68 7.36
C ASP A 106 -3.86 5.21 7.76
N PRO A 107 -4.79 4.44 7.16
CA PRO A 107 -5.01 3.04 7.53
C PRO A 107 -3.82 2.15 7.17
N GLU A 108 -2.92 2.64 6.32
CA GLU A 108 -1.73 1.92 5.85
C GLU A 108 -0.54 2.11 6.79
N GLN A 109 -0.58 3.07 7.72
CA GLN A 109 0.44 3.22 8.78
C GLN A 109 0.27 2.17 9.89
N LEU A 110 1.01 2.31 10.99
CA LEU A 110 0.92 1.40 12.13
C LEU A 110 -0.51 1.34 12.66
N GLN A 111 -0.92 0.11 12.94
CA GLN A 111 -2.26 -0.20 13.41
C GLN A 111 -2.37 0.04 14.91
N ALA A 112 -3.61 0.12 15.40
CA ALA A 112 -3.89 0.18 16.82
C ALA A 112 -3.14 -0.93 17.57
N ILE A 113 -2.68 -0.67 18.80
CA ILE A 113 -2.18 -1.75 19.67
C ILE A 113 -3.37 -2.59 20.15
N GLU A 114 -4.46 -1.92 20.54
CA GLU A 114 -5.73 -2.53 20.91
C GLU A 114 -6.41 -3.27 19.74
N ALA A 115 -7.45 -4.06 20.05
CA ALA A 115 -8.16 -4.85 19.04
C ALA A 115 -8.95 -3.99 18.04
N GLY A 116 -8.97 -4.47 16.80
CA GLY A 116 -9.75 -3.93 15.68
C GLY A 116 -9.06 -2.84 14.87
N ALA A 117 -9.65 -2.55 13.72
CA ALA A 117 -9.26 -1.52 12.76
C ALA A 117 -10.46 -0.59 12.47
N ALA A 118 -10.95 0.11 13.49
CA ALA A 118 -12.17 0.90 13.40
C ALA A 118 -12.10 1.99 12.33
N PHE A 119 -10.99 2.74 12.26
CA PHE A 119 -10.81 3.77 11.25
C PHE A 119 -10.86 3.19 9.83
N ARG A 120 -10.10 2.12 9.55
CA ARG A 120 -10.13 1.42 8.25
C ARG A 120 -11.55 0.98 7.88
N SER A 121 -12.25 0.35 8.81
CA SER A 121 -13.63 -0.11 8.58
C SER A 121 -14.59 1.04 8.27
N VAL A 122 -14.46 2.17 8.95
CA VAL A 122 -15.29 3.35 8.66
C VAL A 122 -14.94 3.93 7.29
N THR A 123 -13.67 4.08 6.95
CA THR A 123 -13.24 4.63 5.66
C THR A 123 -13.66 3.76 4.48
N GLU A 124 -13.55 2.43 4.61
CA GLU A 124 -13.97 1.47 3.57
C GLU A 124 -15.49 1.49 3.33
N ARG A 125 -16.30 1.65 4.39
CA ARG A 125 -17.77 1.58 4.31
C ARG A 125 -18.44 2.89 3.95
N HIS A 126 -17.90 4.00 4.46
CA HIS A 126 -18.52 5.32 4.35
C HIS A 126 -17.75 6.28 3.43
N GLY A 127 -16.61 5.83 2.89
CA GLY A 127 -15.71 6.65 2.10
C GLY A 127 -14.85 7.58 2.96
N ALA A 128 -13.86 8.19 2.30
CA ALA A 128 -12.99 9.20 2.88
C ALA A 128 -12.54 10.18 1.80
N ALA A 129 -12.23 11.42 2.21
CA ALA A 129 -11.45 12.31 1.37
C ALA A 129 -9.98 11.88 1.42
N GLU A 130 -9.33 11.75 0.26
CA GLU A 130 -7.94 11.29 0.18
C GLU A 130 -6.98 12.45 -0.15
N ILE A 131 -5.89 12.54 0.63
CA ILE A 131 -4.77 13.45 0.39
C ILE A 131 -3.55 12.61 0.01
N THR A 132 -3.31 12.51 -1.30
CA THR A 132 -2.28 11.63 -1.85
C THR A 132 -1.00 12.36 -2.23
N GLU A 133 -0.97 13.69 -2.22
CA GLU A 133 0.21 14.47 -2.54
C GLU A 133 1.18 14.50 -1.35
N ILE A 134 2.41 14.02 -1.55
CA ILE A 134 3.44 13.93 -0.50
C ILE A 134 4.33 15.16 -0.59
N ARG A 135 4.46 15.90 0.51
CA ARG A 135 5.22 17.17 0.59
C ARG A 135 6.49 17.07 1.46
N ARG A 136 6.61 16.02 2.29
CA ARG A 136 7.70 15.87 3.27
C ARG A 136 9.07 15.68 2.62
N GLN A 137 9.18 14.76 1.67
CA GLN A 137 10.45 14.50 0.98
C GLN A 137 10.76 15.62 0.00
N ARG A 138 12.04 15.99 -0.10
CA ARG A 138 12.49 17.08 -0.99
C ARG A 138 12.62 16.62 -2.44
N GLU A 139 13.07 15.39 -2.64
CA GLU A 139 13.28 14.80 -3.96
C GLU A 139 12.02 14.09 -4.48
N ASP A 140 11.70 14.26 -5.76
CA ASP A 140 10.49 13.66 -6.36
C ASP A 140 10.53 12.13 -6.34
N TRP A 141 11.69 11.52 -6.58
CA TRP A 141 11.83 10.07 -6.54
C TRP A 141 11.59 9.48 -5.13
N GLN A 142 11.90 10.23 -4.07
CA GLN A 142 11.61 9.82 -2.68
C GLN A 142 10.12 9.93 -2.38
N ARG A 143 9.43 10.93 -2.96
CA ARG A 143 7.96 11.03 -2.89
C ARG A 143 7.30 9.84 -3.58
N ASP A 144 7.81 9.45 -4.75
CA ASP A 144 7.31 8.28 -5.49
C ASP A 144 7.57 6.98 -4.73
N ALA A 145 8.76 6.81 -4.16
CA ALA A 145 9.06 5.65 -3.31
C ALA A 145 8.17 5.62 -2.05
N THR A 146 7.89 6.78 -1.44
CA THR A 146 6.97 6.87 -0.30
C THR A 146 5.53 6.54 -0.70
N ARG A 147 5.09 6.96 -1.89
CA ARG A 147 3.80 6.56 -2.47
C ARG A 147 3.74 5.05 -2.73
N ALA A 148 4.83 4.46 -3.21
CA ALA A 148 4.93 3.02 -3.41
C ALA A 148 4.78 2.27 -2.08
N LEU A 149 5.44 2.71 -1.00
CA LEU A 149 5.23 2.17 0.35
C LEU A 149 3.76 2.29 0.81
N ALA A 150 3.16 3.47 0.65
CA ALA A 150 1.78 3.74 1.05
C ALA A 150 0.77 2.87 0.28
N THR A 151 1.08 2.50 -0.96
CA THR A 151 0.21 1.67 -1.83
C THR A 151 0.58 0.20 -1.83
N GLY A 152 1.43 -0.23 -0.90
CA GLY A 152 1.86 -1.62 -0.73
C GLY A 152 2.82 -2.16 -1.78
N ARG A 153 3.33 -1.29 -2.66
CA ARG A 153 4.41 -1.60 -3.61
C ARG A 153 5.78 -1.47 -2.94
N THR A 154 5.95 -2.10 -1.78
CA THR A 154 7.16 -2.00 -0.95
C THR A 154 8.42 -2.39 -1.72
N GLY A 155 8.34 -3.40 -2.60
CA GLY A 155 9.47 -3.80 -3.46
C GLY A 155 9.96 -2.68 -4.37
N GLU A 156 9.05 -1.94 -5.02
CA GLU A 156 9.41 -0.79 -5.88
C GLU A 156 10.13 0.28 -5.07
N ALA A 157 9.66 0.56 -3.85
CA ALA A 157 10.31 1.53 -2.96
C ALA A 157 11.71 1.08 -2.53
N ILE A 158 11.86 -0.17 -2.08
CA ILE A 158 13.16 -0.71 -1.64
C ILE A 158 14.15 -0.68 -2.80
N HIS A 159 13.74 -1.08 -4.01
CA HIS A 159 14.61 -1.00 -5.19
C HIS A 159 14.97 0.44 -5.58
N ALA A 160 14.06 1.40 -5.40
CA ALA A 160 14.37 2.81 -5.65
C ALA A 160 15.44 3.35 -4.68
N TYR A 161 15.34 3.02 -3.39
CA TYR A 161 16.36 3.39 -2.39
C TYR A 161 17.68 2.65 -2.61
N ASP A 162 17.63 1.36 -2.95
CA ASP A 162 18.81 0.55 -3.26
C ASP A 162 19.58 1.08 -4.47
N GLY A 163 18.88 1.47 -5.54
CA GLY A 163 19.47 2.13 -6.70
C GLY A 163 20.16 3.48 -6.40
N LYS A 164 19.94 4.03 -5.20
CA LYS A 164 20.61 5.23 -4.67
C LYS A 164 21.65 4.91 -3.57
N GLY A 165 21.94 3.64 -3.32
CA GLY A 165 22.91 3.20 -2.31
C GLY A 165 22.41 3.40 -0.88
N MET A 166 21.09 3.41 -0.66
CA MET A 166 20.47 3.64 0.64
C MET A 166 20.02 2.36 1.35
N VAL A 167 20.29 1.20 0.74
CA VAL A 167 19.99 -0.13 1.30
C VAL A 167 21.30 -0.89 1.45
N HIS A 168 21.59 -1.33 2.68
CA HIS A 168 22.87 -1.91 3.07
C HIS A 168 22.66 -3.30 3.65
N ALA A 169 23.36 -4.28 3.09
CA ALA A 169 23.34 -5.66 3.55
C ALA A 169 24.67 -5.99 4.23
N ALA A 170 24.62 -6.53 5.43
CA ALA A 170 25.78 -7.09 6.13
C ALA A 170 25.60 -8.61 6.34
N ASP A 171 26.66 -9.32 6.70
CA ASP A 171 26.59 -10.78 6.87
C ASP A 171 25.71 -11.17 8.05
N THR A 172 25.79 -10.42 9.16
CA THR A 172 24.94 -10.62 10.35
C THR A 172 24.17 -9.37 10.75
N ARG A 173 23.12 -9.54 11.56
CA ARG A 173 22.37 -8.41 12.14
C ARG A 173 23.27 -7.52 12.99
N GLU A 174 24.18 -8.10 13.78
CA GLU A 174 25.11 -7.35 14.61
C GLU A 174 26.04 -6.48 13.77
N GLN A 175 26.53 -7.01 12.64
CA GLN A 175 27.35 -6.23 11.71
C GLN A 175 26.52 -5.11 11.07
N ALA A 176 25.29 -5.40 10.61
CA ALA A 176 24.38 -4.39 10.06
C ALA A 176 24.09 -3.27 11.07
N ARG A 177 23.94 -3.62 12.35
CA ARG A 177 23.74 -2.68 13.45
C ARG A 177 24.96 -1.78 13.65
N SER A 178 26.16 -2.36 13.69
CA SER A 178 27.41 -1.60 13.84
C SER A 178 27.66 -0.66 12.66
N GLU A 179 27.43 -1.14 11.43
CA GLU A 179 27.54 -0.33 10.21
C GLU A 179 26.52 0.82 10.17
N LEU A 180 25.28 0.56 10.60
CA LEU A 180 24.24 1.57 10.74
C LEU A 180 24.68 2.67 11.71
N VAL A 181 25.14 2.29 12.91
CA VAL A 181 25.57 3.25 13.93
C VAL A 181 26.78 4.05 13.43
N HIS A 182 27.71 3.40 12.73
CA HIS A 182 28.84 4.09 12.11
C HIS A 182 28.40 5.08 11.03
N GLY A 183 27.43 4.71 10.18
CA GLY A 183 26.84 5.59 9.18
C GLY A 183 26.11 6.78 9.81
N TRP A 184 25.37 6.54 10.88
CA TRP A 184 24.70 7.57 11.69
C TRP A 184 25.70 8.55 12.30
N ASP A 185 26.79 8.06 12.89
CA ASP A 185 27.81 8.89 13.52
C ASP A 185 28.55 9.77 12.50
N ARG A 186 28.92 9.20 11.34
CA ARG A 186 29.47 9.99 10.22
C ARG A 186 28.53 11.11 9.78
N ALA A 187 27.24 10.80 9.62
CA ALA A 187 26.25 11.81 9.24
C ALA A 187 26.06 12.88 10.32
N ARG A 188 26.13 12.49 11.60
CA ARG A 188 26.08 13.41 12.75
C ARG A 188 27.25 14.40 12.73
N GLN A 189 28.47 13.93 12.46
CA GLN A 189 29.66 14.78 12.40
C GLN A 189 29.68 15.67 11.16
N ALA A 190 29.28 15.14 10.00
CA ALA A 190 29.26 15.90 8.74
C ALA A 190 28.21 17.03 8.75
N GLU A 191 27.06 16.79 9.39
CA GLU A 191 25.93 17.72 9.40
C GLU A 191 25.30 17.81 10.80
N PRO A 192 25.97 18.47 11.77
CA PRO A 192 25.54 18.49 13.17
C PRO A 192 24.15 19.12 13.36
N GLY A 193 23.79 20.11 12.54
CA GLY A 193 22.50 20.81 12.62
C GLY A 193 21.29 20.05 12.05
N LYS A 194 21.49 18.86 11.46
CA LYS A 194 20.38 18.05 10.91
C LYS A 194 19.75 17.17 11.99
N THR A 195 18.43 17.13 12.03
CA THR A 195 17.70 16.22 12.92
C THR A 195 17.84 14.78 12.45
N ARG A 196 18.00 13.84 13.38
CA ARG A 196 18.26 12.42 13.07
C ARG A 196 17.69 11.47 14.12
N ILE A 197 17.33 10.27 13.68
CA ILE A 197 16.88 9.19 14.56
C ILE A 197 17.20 7.82 13.99
N ILE A 198 17.53 6.87 14.87
CA ILE A 198 17.63 5.46 14.52
C ILE A 198 16.29 4.77 14.85
N LEU A 199 15.75 3.99 13.92
CA LEU A 199 14.47 3.30 14.06
C LEU A 199 14.64 1.79 13.90
N THR A 200 13.93 1.04 14.73
CA THR A 200 13.83 -0.41 14.63
C THR A 200 12.50 -0.92 15.18
N HIS A 201 12.30 -2.23 15.18
CA HIS A 201 11.04 -2.85 15.58
C HIS A 201 10.93 -3.11 17.08
N THR A 202 11.96 -3.65 17.73
CA THR A 202 11.87 -4.18 19.10
C THR A 202 12.61 -3.31 20.12
N ASN A 203 12.15 -3.33 21.38
CA ASN A 203 12.84 -2.61 22.46
C ASN A 203 14.24 -3.19 22.74
N ALA A 204 14.44 -4.49 22.53
CA ALA A 204 15.75 -5.12 22.70
C ALA A 204 16.77 -4.55 21.71
N GLU A 205 16.40 -4.42 20.43
CA GLU A 205 17.27 -3.79 19.43
C GLU A 205 17.47 -2.29 19.70
N VAL A 206 16.44 -1.58 20.18
CA VAL A 206 16.59 -0.18 20.62
C VAL A 206 17.63 -0.05 21.73
N GLN A 207 17.63 -0.96 22.70
CA GLN A 207 18.62 -0.95 23.78
C GLN A 207 20.04 -1.17 23.24
N SER A 208 20.23 -2.17 22.37
CA SER A 208 21.53 -2.44 21.74
C SER A 208 22.01 -1.25 20.89
N LEU A 209 21.12 -0.66 20.09
CA LEU A 209 21.43 0.52 19.26
C LEU A 209 21.78 1.76 20.10
N ASN A 210 21.05 2.00 21.20
CA ASN A 210 21.35 3.09 22.12
C ASN A 210 22.73 2.91 22.76
N GLY A 211 23.06 1.68 23.19
CA GLY A 211 24.38 1.34 23.75
C GLY A 211 25.50 1.59 22.74
N GLU A 212 25.39 1.00 21.55
CA GLU A 212 26.41 1.15 20.50
C GLU A 212 26.57 2.60 20.02
N ALA A 213 25.47 3.36 19.90
CA ALA A 213 25.53 4.78 19.56
C ALA A 213 26.26 5.59 20.65
N ARG A 214 25.94 5.33 21.93
CA ARG A 214 26.58 5.99 23.07
C ARG A 214 28.06 5.66 23.18
N ASP A 215 28.44 4.40 22.97
CA ASP A 215 29.84 3.95 22.98
C ASP A 215 30.66 4.67 21.91
N ARG A 216 30.07 4.95 20.74
CA ARG A 216 30.71 5.75 19.68
C ARG A 216 30.92 7.21 20.08
N LEU A 217 29.91 7.85 20.70
CA LEU A 217 30.06 9.22 21.19
C LEU A 217 31.11 9.30 22.30
N ARG A 218 31.19 8.29 23.16
CA ARG A 218 32.25 8.17 24.16
C ARG A 218 33.62 8.04 23.53
N ALA A 219 33.78 7.15 22.55
CA ALA A 219 35.05 6.91 21.88
C ALA A 219 35.55 8.14 21.10
N SER A 220 34.64 9.01 20.65
CA SER A 220 34.98 10.28 19.99
C SER A 220 35.24 11.44 20.95
N GLY A 221 35.02 11.25 22.27
CA GLY A 221 35.19 12.31 23.27
C GLY A 221 34.04 13.33 23.29
N ASP A 222 32.90 13.01 22.69
CA ASP A 222 31.72 13.87 22.61
C ASP A 222 30.81 13.80 23.86
N LEU A 223 31.13 12.91 24.81
CA LEU A 223 30.43 12.78 26.08
C LEU A 223 31.32 13.21 27.24
N GLY A 224 30.70 13.87 28.23
CA GLY A 224 31.33 14.11 29.53
C GLY A 224 31.43 12.84 30.40
N ASP A 225 31.75 13.04 31.67
CA ASP A 225 31.85 11.96 32.64
C ASP A 225 30.50 11.29 32.94
N ASP A 226 30.55 10.00 33.27
CA ASP A 226 29.38 9.23 33.63
C ASP A 226 28.80 9.63 34.98
N VAL A 227 27.49 9.84 34.97
CA VAL A 227 26.67 10.04 36.16
C VAL A 227 25.60 8.97 36.22
N THR A 228 25.63 8.19 37.29
CA THR A 228 24.60 7.18 37.55
C THR A 228 23.35 7.84 38.09
N VAL A 229 22.23 7.66 37.40
CA VAL A 229 20.91 8.15 37.79
C VAL A 229 19.94 6.99 38.00
N LYS A 230 19.14 7.08 39.05
CA LYS A 230 18.06 6.14 39.35
C LYS A 230 16.85 6.44 38.48
N ALA A 231 16.88 6.02 37.23
CA ALA A 231 15.73 6.11 36.34
C ALA A 231 14.64 5.08 36.73
N GLU A 232 13.39 5.32 36.31
CA GLU A 232 12.24 4.44 36.59
C GLU A 232 12.48 2.99 36.16
N ARG A 233 13.22 2.81 35.05
CA ARG A 233 13.53 1.49 34.47
C ARG A 233 14.86 0.92 34.96
N GLY A 234 15.23 1.25 36.18
CA GLY A 234 16.50 0.87 36.80
C GLY A 234 17.60 1.92 36.61
N GLU A 235 18.70 1.70 37.32
CA GLU A 235 19.89 2.56 37.26
C GLU A 235 20.47 2.62 35.84
N ARG A 236 20.81 3.84 35.41
CA ARG A 236 21.39 4.11 34.09
C ARG A 236 22.48 5.17 34.21
N GLN A 237 23.46 5.09 33.30
CA GLN A 237 24.53 6.07 33.20
C GLN A 237 24.17 7.08 32.11
N PHE A 238 24.21 8.36 32.48
CA PHE A 238 24.06 9.48 31.57
C PHE A 238 25.30 10.36 31.65
N ALA A 239 25.59 11.08 30.58
CA ALA A 239 26.68 12.04 30.50
C ALA A 239 26.20 13.34 29.86
N THR A 240 26.90 14.43 30.10
CA THR A 240 26.68 15.66 29.31
C THR A 240 26.92 15.36 27.82
N GLY A 241 26.04 15.84 26.95
CA GLY A 241 26.01 15.51 25.53
C GLY A 241 25.15 14.30 25.17
N ASP A 242 24.68 13.50 26.15
CA ASP A 242 23.83 12.35 25.85
C ASP A 242 22.49 12.77 25.25
N ARG A 243 22.02 11.98 24.29
CA ARG A 243 20.65 12.07 23.77
C ARG A 243 19.71 11.28 24.67
N ILE A 244 18.62 11.89 25.11
CA ILE A 244 17.57 11.24 25.91
C ILE A 244 16.18 11.33 25.28
N MET A 245 15.31 10.45 25.75
CA MET A 245 13.87 10.43 25.45
C MET A 245 13.08 10.45 26.77
N PHE A 246 12.13 11.38 26.86
CA PHE A 246 11.14 11.41 27.92
C PHE A 246 10.12 10.27 27.74
N LEU A 247 9.80 9.54 28.80
CA LEU A 247 8.92 8.35 28.76
C LEU A 247 7.55 8.59 29.39
N ARG A 248 7.36 9.73 30.09
CA ARG A 248 6.09 10.12 30.72
C ARG A 248 5.76 11.57 30.37
N ASN A 249 4.47 11.87 30.20
CA ASN A 249 4.05 13.27 30.06
C ASN A 249 4.27 14.02 31.38
N GLU A 250 4.75 15.25 31.30
CA GLU A 250 4.88 16.15 32.46
C GLU A 250 4.53 17.57 32.05
N ARG A 251 3.42 18.09 32.58
CA ARG A 251 2.83 19.36 32.13
C ARG A 251 3.63 20.56 32.63
N SER A 252 4.17 20.47 33.84
CA SER A 252 4.98 21.54 34.44
C SER A 252 6.23 21.86 33.61
N MET A 253 6.81 20.84 33.00
CA MET A 253 7.96 20.94 32.09
C MET A 253 7.58 21.15 30.63
N GLY A 254 6.29 21.00 30.28
CA GLY A 254 5.84 21.01 28.89
C GLY A 254 6.49 19.92 28.03
N VAL A 255 6.77 18.74 28.60
CA VAL A 255 7.35 17.57 27.91
C VAL A 255 6.35 16.43 27.84
N LYS A 256 6.47 15.61 26.78
CA LYS A 256 5.57 14.48 26.52
C LYS A 256 6.35 13.18 26.30
N ASN A 257 5.70 12.04 26.48
CA ASN A 257 6.29 10.74 26.16
C ASN A 257 6.70 10.69 24.68
N GLY A 258 7.98 10.41 24.43
CA GLY A 258 8.65 10.41 23.14
C GLY A 258 9.41 11.69 22.79
N THR A 259 9.32 12.75 23.63
CA THR A 259 10.08 13.99 23.43
C THR A 259 11.57 13.69 23.51
N LEU A 260 12.34 14.22 22.57
CA LEU A 260 13.80 14.05 22.54
C LEU A 260 14.50 15.31 23.05
N ALA A 261 15.62 15.11 23.74
CA ALA A 261 16.44 16.18 24.27
C ALA A 261 17.91 15.78 24.36
N THR A 262 18.79 16.76 24.43
CA THR A 262 20.23 16.60 24.66
C THR A 262 20.58 17.08 26.05
N ILE A 263 21.34 16.30 26.82
CA ILE A 263 21.76 16.66 28.17
C ILE A 263 22.81 17.78 28.10
N GLU A 264 22.52 18.92 28.74
CA GLU A 264 23.47 20.01 28.94
C GLU A 264 24.24 19.84 30.25
N ARG A 265 23.59 19.33 31.31
CA ARG A 265 24.21 18.99 32.59
C ARG A 265 23.45 17.84 33.25
N VAL A 266 24.17 16.98 33.95
CA VAL A 266 23.59 15.88 34.73
C VAL A 266 24.32 15.72 36.06
N SER A 267 23.55 15.50 37.12
CA SER A 267 23.99 15.05 38.44
C SER A 267 23.09 13.90 38.91
N PRO A 268 23.46 13.17 39.98
CA PRO A 268 22.60 12.13 40.54
C PRO A 268 21.23 12.65 41.01
N GLU A 269 21.14 13.94 41.34
CA GLU A 269 19.94 14.60 41.86
C GLU A 269 19.13 15.28 40.74
N GLY A 270 19.75 15.77 39.67
CA GLY A 270 19.02 16.54 38.65
C GLY A 270 19.63 16.50 37.25
N MET A 271 18.80 16.85 36.26
CA MET A 271 19.21 16.99 34.87
C MET A 271 18.79 18.35 34.32
N ALA A 272 19.64 18.95 33.50
CA ALA A 272 19.32 20.07 32.63
C ALA A 272 19.52 19.64 31.17
N VAL A 273 18.48 19.82 30.36
CA VAL A 273 18.43 19.31 28.98
C VAL A 273 17.90 20.37 28.03
N GLN A 274 18.36 20.33 26.79
CA GLN A 274 17.83 21.13 25.68
C GLN A 274 16.94 20.25 24.81
N LEU A 275 15.67 20.62 24.68
CA LEU A 275 14.72 19.96 23.77
C LEU A 275 15.03 20.33 22.31
N ASP A 276 14.55 19.52 21.37
CA ASP A 276 14.71 19.77 19.92
C ASP A 276 14.05 21.06 19.42
N ASP A 277 13.07 21.56 20.15
CA ASP A 277 12.41 22.85 19.85
C ASP A 277 13.20 24.06 20.38
N GLY A 278 14.35 23.82 21.01
CA GLY A 278 15.25 24.84 21.56
C GLY A 278 14.96 25.25 23.00
N ARG A 279 13.89 24.74 23.63
CA ARG A 279 13.60 25.02 25.05
C ARG A 279 14.58 24.27 25.95
N SER A 280 15.06 24.95 27.00
CA SER A 280 15.81 24.30 28.09
C SER A 280 14.87 23.91 29.22
N VAL A 281 15.03 22.69 29.73
CA VAL A 281 14.23 22.12 30.82
C VAL A 281 15.18 21.57 31.87
N ALA A 282 14.94 21.89 33.13
CA ALA A 282 15.66 21.32 34.26
C ALA A 282 14.69 20.65 35.24
N PHE A 283 15.07 19.51 35.78
CA PHE A 283 14.25 18.74 36.71
C PHE A 283 15.08 17.91 37.68
N ASP A 284 14.50 17.68 38.86
CA ASP A 284 15.01 16.73 39.84
C ASP A 284 14.65 15.30 39.42
N THR A 285 15.62 14.40 39.50
CA THR A 285 15.45 12.99 39.14
C THR A 285 14.54 12.24 40.12
N THR A 286 14.37 12.76 41.33
CA THR A 286 13.43 12.28 42.35
C THR A 286 11.99 12.60 41.96
N ASP A 287 11.75 13.77 41.36
CA ASP A 287 10.41 14.20 40.90
C ASP A 287 10.06 13.58 39.54
N TYR A 288 11.08 13.39 38.68
CA TYR A 288 10.93 12.83 37.36
C TYR A 288 12.09 11.90 36.96
N ALA A 289 11.85 10.59 37.08
CA ALA A 289 12.80 9.54 36.71
C ALA A 289 12.47 8.84 35.36
N HIS A 290 11.49 9.33 34.60
CA HIS A 290 10.99 8.65 33.40
C HIS A 290 11.77 9.04 32.15
N VAL A 291 13.07 8.79 32.14
CA VAL A 291 13.97 9.05 31.01
C VAL A 291 14.74 7.79 30.58
N ASP A 292 15.13 7.74 29.31
CA ASP A 292 16.02 6.70 28.75
C ASP A 292 16.85 7.32 27.62
N HIS A 293 17.84 6.60 27.08
CA HIS A 293 18.59 7.08 25.92
C HIS A 293 17.70 7.21 24.68
N GLY A 294 17.93 8.27 23.91
CA GLY A 294 17.09 8.72 22.81
C GLY A 294 17.76 8.66 21.42
N TYR A 295 18.84 7.90 21.26
CA TYR A 295 19.50 7.74 19.95
C TYR A 295 18.66 6.88 18.99
N ALA A 296 18.03 5.85 19.54
CA ALA A 296 17.16 4.91 18.84
C ALA A 296 15.76 4.85 19.44
N ALA A 297 14.77 4.54 18.60
CA ALA A 297 13.38 4.39 18.99
C ALA A 297 12.70 3.26 18.21
N THR A 298 11.61 2.73 18.76
CA THR A 298 10.74 1.81 17.98
C THR A 298 9.89 2.60 17.00
N PHE A 299 9.49 1.96 15.89
CA PHE A 299 8.58 2.59 14.91
C PHE A 299 7.33 3.20 15.57
N HIS A 300 6.74 2.50 16.54
CA HIS A 300 5.56 2.96 17.29
C HIS A 300 5.81 4.25 18.07
N LYS A 301 6.98 4.40 18.71
CA LYS A 301 7.34 5.62 19.45
C LYS A 301 7.67 6.79 18.53
N SER A 302 8.10 6.52 17.31
CA SER A 302 8.44 7.52 16.29
C SER A 302 7.27 7.93 15.39
N GLN A 303 6.05 7.44 15.67
CA GLN A 303 4.89 7.81 14.84
C GLN A 303 4.60 9.31 14.95
N GLY A 304 4.41 9.94 13.79
CA GLY A 304 4.24 11.38 13.67
C GLY A 304 5.56 12.17 13.66
N VAL A 305 6.69 11.58 14.07
CA VAL A 305 7.99 12.24 14.04
C VAL A 305 8.43 12.46 12.59
N THR A 306 9.06 13.61 12.33
CA THR A 306 9.71 13.93 11.06
C THR A 306 11.14 14.38 11.36
N VAL A 307 12.11 13.76 10.71
CA VAL A 307 13.53 14.08 10.83
C VAL A 307 14.12 14.39 9.46
N ASP A 308 15.28 15.03 9.43
CA ASP A 308 15.99 15.22 8.17
C ASP A 308 16.60 13.90 7.70
N ARG A 309 17.22 13.14 8.61
CA ARG A 309 17.87 11.85 8.34
C ARG A 309 17.34 10.70 9.20
N ALA A 310 16.94 9.59 8.60
CA ALA A 310 16.48 8.40 9.31
C ALA A 310 17.42 7.20 9.06
N HIS A 311 17.76 6.46 10.10
CA HIS A 311 18.53 5.21 9.98
C HIS A 311 17.67 4.05 10.47
N ILE A 312 17.55 2.98 9.68
CA ILE A 312 16.60 1.90 9.97
C ILE A 312 17.34 0.58 10.02
N LEU A 313 17.21 -0.13 11.13
CA LEU A 313 17.62 -1.53 11.22
C LEU A 313 16.42 -2.43 10.91
N ALA A 314 16.48 -3.15 9.80
CA ALA A 314 15.46 -4.12 9.43
C ALA A 314 15.57 -5.38 10.30
N THR A 315 14.44 -5.90 10.78
CA THR A 315 14.38 -7.18 11.52
C THR A 315 13.23 -8.05 11.01
N PRO A 316 13.28 -9.39 11.17
CA PRO A 316 12.25 -10.31 10.67
C PRO A 316 10.85 -10.07 11.23
N GLY A 317 10.71 -9.29 12.30
CA GLY A 317 9.41 -8.92 12.87
C GLY A 317 8.70 -7.79 12.10
N MET A 318 9.39 -7.09 11.21
CA MET A 318 8.82 -6.02 10.40
C MET A 318 7.89 -6.53 9.30
N ASP A 319 7.03 -5.64 8.83
CA ASP A 319 5.96 -5.85 7.87
C ASP A 319 5.75 -4.59 7.03
N ARG A 320 4.70 -4.58 6.20
CA ARG A 320 4.38 -3.46 5.33
C ARG A 320 4.14 -2.15 6.06
N HIS A 321 3.43 -2.19 7.18
CA HIS A 321 3.09 -1.01 7.98
C HIS A 321 4.32 -0.41 8.66
N SER A 322 5.17 -1.24 9.26
CA SER A 322 6.41 -0.80 9.90
C SER A 322 7.45 -0.32 8.89
N ALA A 323 7.54 -0.95 7.70
CA ALA A 323 8.37 -0.47 6.60
C ALA A 323 7.92 0.92 6.13
N TYR A 324 6.63 1.09 5.86
CA TYR A 324 6.08 2.38 5.44
C TYR A 324 6.28 3.46 6.51
N VAL A 325 5.98 3.17 7.77
CA VAL A 325 6.18 4.12 8.87
C VAL A 325 7.66 4.45 9.04
N GLY A 326 8.57 3.48 9.07
CA GLY A 326 9.99 3.74 9.27
C GLY A 326 10.61 4.53 8.13
N MET A 327 10.41 4.07 6.89
CA MET A 327 11.06 4.64 5.71
C MET A 327 10.50 6.00 5.29
N SER A 328 9.31 6.40 5.77
CA SER A 328 8.70 7.69 5.40
C SER A 328 9.02 8.85 6.35
N ARG A 329 9.76 8.66 7.46
CA ARG A 329 10.01 9.72 8.47
C ARG A 329 11.02 10.79 8.06
N HIS A 330 11.84 10.52 7.04
CA HIS A 330 12.88 11.43 6.58
C HIS A 330 12.35 12.55 5.68
N ARG A 331 13.03 13.71 5.68
CA ARG A 331 12.89 14.77 4.67
C ARG A 331 13.96 14.69 3.59
N ASP A 332 15.19 14.35 3.99
CA ASP A 332 16.37 14.41 3.14
C ASP A 332 16.90 13.00 2.81
N ASP A 333 17.05 12.13 3.81
CA ASP A 333 17.77 10.88 3.63
C ASP A 333 17.29 9.74 4.54
N VAL A 334 17.27 8.51 4.03
CA VAL A 334 16.99 7.30 4.82
C VAL A 334 18.00 6.22 4.49
N GLN A 335 18.53 5.55 5.51
CA GLN A 335 19.51 4.46 5.37
C GLN A 335 18.96 3.18 5.99
N LEU A 336 18.63 2.18 5.15
CA LEU A 336 18.10 0.89 5.58
C LEU A 336 19.23 -0.15 5.67
N HIS A 337 19.43 -0.75 6.84
CA HIS A 337 20.43 -1.81 7.04
C HIS A 337 19.75 -3.12 7.42
N TYR A 338 20.28 -4.25 6.96
CA TYR A 338 19.78 -5.58 7.31
C TYR A 338 20.90 -6.64 7.31
N GLY A 339 20.74 -7.67 8.15
CA GLY A 339 21.63 -8.83 8.19
C GLY A 339 21.18 -9.95 7.23
N ARG A 340 22.13 -10.64 6.60
CA ARG A 340 21.86 -11.81 5.74
C ARG A 340 21.55 -13.07 6.54
N ASP A 341 21.94 -13.16 7.80
CA ASP A 341 21.44 -14.15 8.75
C ASP A 341 19.91 -14.09 8.95
N ASP A 342 19.33 -12.89 8.88
CA ASP A 342 17.89 -12.67 9.03
C ASP A 342 17.08 -12.84 7.75
N PHE A 343 17.61 -12.32 6.65
CA PHE A 343 16.89 -12.23 5.38
C PHE A 343 17.56 -13.01 4.23
N ALA A 344 18.79 -13.47 4.34
CA ALA A 344 19.61 -14.06 3.27
C ALA A 344 19.94 -13.12 2.09
N ASP A 345 18.93 -12.46 1.52
CA ASP A 345 19.06 -11.53 0.40
C ASP A 345 17.98 -10.43 0.40
N GLN A 346 18.10 -9.49 -0.54
CA GLN A 346 17.15 -8.40 -0.68
C GLN A 346 15.74 -8.88 -1.08
N ARG A 347 15.60 -10.02 -1.76
CA ARG A 347 14.29 -10.54 -2.17
C ARG A 347 13.48 -10.98 -0.95
N GLN A 348 14.10 -11.64 0.02
CA GLN A 348 13.41 -11.99 1.26
C GLN A 348 13.19 -10.78 2.17
N LEU A 349 14.10 -9.79 2.17
CA LEU A 349 13.84 -8.50 2.82
C LEU A 349 12.57 -7.88 2.27
N VAL A 350 12.48 -7.72 0.95
CA VAL A 350 11.29 -7.21 0.26
C VAL A 350 10.08 -8.05 0.61
N ARG A 351 10.18 -9.39 0.58
CA ARG A 351 9.08 -10.28 0.94
C ARG A 351 8.61 -10.04 2.37
N ALA A 352 9.52 -9.94 3.33
CA ALA A 352 9.19 -9.72 4.74
C ALA A 352 8.54 -8.36 4.97
N LEU A 353 9.09 -7.31 4.37
CA LEU A 353 8.60 -5.93 4.43
C LEU A 353 7.36 -5.68 3.55
N SER A 354 6.98 -6.61 2.69
CA SER A 354 5.72 -6.56 1.91
C SER A 354 4.58 -7.33 2.56
N ARG A 355 4.83 -8.08 3.65
CA ARG A 355 3.79 -8.86 4.32
C ARG A 355 2.70 -7.93 4.85
N ASP A 356 1.48 -8.16 4.38
CA ASP A 356 0.29 -7.52 4.94
C ASP A 356 -0.13 -8.25 6.22
N ARG A 357 -0.21 -7.50 7.32
CA ARG A 357 -0.68 -7.99 8.63
C ARG A 357 -1.84 -7.16 9.14
N SER A 358 -2.67 -6.66 8.22
CA SER A 358 -3.79 -5.82 8.56
C SER A 358 -4.73 -6.50 9.57
N LYS A 359 -5.10 -5.75 10.61
CA LYS A 359 -6.14 -6.15 11.56
C LYS A 359 -7.49 -6.28 10.89
N ASP A 360 -8.19 -7.36 11.21
CA ASP A 360 -9.57 -7.58 10.79
C ASP A 360 -10.55 -7.05 11.84
N MET A 361 -11.79 -6.79 11.40
CA MET A 361 -12.93 -6.44 12.23
C MET A 361 -13.95 -7.58 12.23
N ALA A 362 -14.69 -7.82 13.32
CA ALA A 362 -15.75 -8.83 13.32
C ALA A 362 -16.78 -8.59 12.20
N SER A 363 -17.05 -7.31 11.91
CA SER A 363 -17.95 -6.86 10.86
C SER A 363 -17.47 -7.19 9.44
N ASP A 364 -16.21 -7.56 9.27
CA ASP A 364 -15.63 -8.03 8.00
C ASP A 364 -16.14 -9.42 7.61
N TYR A 365 -16.69 -10.14 8.58
CA TYR A 365 -17.22 -11.49 8.45
C TYR A 365 -18.75 -11.51 8.60
N ALA A 366 -19.42 -10.36 8.62
CA ALA A 366 -20.89 -10.28 8.73
C ALA A 366 -21.63 -10.64 7.42
N VAL A 367 -20.88 -10.95 6.35
CA VAL A 367 -21.38 -11.49 5.08
C VAL A 367 -21.77 -12.98 5.30
N PRO A 368 -22.76 -13.57 4.61
CA PRO A 368 -23.13 -14.98 4.81
C PRO A 368 -21.91 -15.92 4.73
N GLU A 369 -21.86 -16.98 5.56
CA GLU A 369 -20.70 -17.89 5.76
C GLU A 369 -19.99 -18.36 4.47
N ARG A 370 -20.70 -18.46 3.34
CA ARG A 370 -20.13 -18.84 2.03
C ARG A 370 -19.16 -17.81 1.43
N ASP A 371 -19.32 -16.53 1.76
CA ASP A 371 -18.48 -15.43 1.26
C ASP A 371 -17.39 -15.02 2.26
N GLN A 372 -17.48 -15.47 3.51
CA GLN A 372 -16.49 -15.15 4.56
C GLN A 372 -15.12 -15.76 4.26
N ALA A 373 -15.08 -17.02 3.79
CA ALA A 373 -13.82 -17.68 3.41
C ALA A 373 -13.15 -17.03 2.19
N ARG A 374 -13.96 -16.55 1.23
CA ARG A 374 -13.49 -15.85 0.03
C ARG A 374 -13.01 -14.44 0.37
N ALA A 375 -13.80 -13.68 1.13
CA ALA A 375 -13.42 -12.35 1.61
C ALA A 375 -12.20 -12.40 2.56
N PHE A 376 -12.02 -13.47 3.32
CA PHE A 376 -10.83 -13.70 4.15
C PHE A 376 -9.59 -14.05 3.30
N ALA A 377 -9.74 -14.94 2.32
CA ALA A 377 -8.66 -15.37 1.43
C ALA A 377 -8.19 -14.24 0.49
N ASP A 378 -9.13 -13.47 -0.09
CA ASP A 378 -8.84 -12.34 -0.97
C ASP A 378 -8.10 -11.21 -0.23
N ARG A 379 -8.37 -11.03 1.08
CA ARG A 379 -7.73 -10.00 1.91
C ARG A 379 -6.35 -10.34 2.44
N ARG A 380 -6.03 -11.63 2.60
CA ARG A 380 -4.73 -12.05 3.16
C ARG A 380 -3.81 -12.76 2.16
N GLU A 381 -4.22 -12.86 0.89
CA GLU A 381 -3.55 -13.69 -0.13
C GLU A 381 -3.32 -15.14 0.33
N ILE A 382 -4.14 -15.63 1.26
CA ILE A 382 -3.99 -16.95 1.85
C ILE A 382 -4.70 -17.98 0.96
N ARG A 383 -3.92 -18.87 0.35
CA ARG A 383 -4.43 -20.14 -0.20
C ARG A 383 -4.51 -21.17 0.93
N PHE A 384 -5.69 -21.67 1.29
CA PHE A 384 -5.80 -22.81 2.22
C PHE A 384 -6.34 -24.09 1.54
N PRO A 385 -5.72 -25.28 1.80
CA PRO A 385 -6.08 -26.55 1.17
C PRO A 385 -7.05 -27.42 2.01
N GLU A 386 -8.00 -28.05 1.31
CA GLU A 386 -8.69 -29.33 1.62
C GLU A 386 -9.00 -29.73 3.08
N LEU A 387 -10.22 -29.41 3.58
CA LEU A 387 -10.95 -30.26 4.56
C LEU A 387 -12.43 -29.91 4.78
N ALA A 388 -13.02 -28.98 4.01
CA ALA A 388 -14.46 -28.68 4.04
C ALA A 388 -15.31 -29.64 3.15
N ARG A 389 -14.81 -30.87 2.93
CA ARG A 389 -15.40 -31.87 2.02
C ARG A 389 -16.63 -32.62 2.59
N GLN A 390 -16.94 -32.51 3.89
CA GLN A 390 -17.88 -33.46 4.52
C GLN A 390 -19.27 -32.92 4.93
N MET A 391 -19.56 -31.61 4.86
CA MET A 391 -20.84 -31.09 5.39
C MET A 391 -21.95 -30.82 4.37
N VAL A 392 -21.66 -30.68 3.07
CA VAL A 392 -22.70 -30.33 2.07
C VAL A 392 -23.47 -31.55 1.57
N GLU A 393 -23.04 -32.76 1.92
CA GLU A 393 -23.67 -34.03 1.51
C GLU A 393 -25.09 -34.24 2.08
N LYS A 394 -25.56 -33.45 3.06
CA LYS A 394 -26.87 -33.69 3.73
C LYS A 394 -28.05 -32.80 3.34
N VAL A 395 -27.90 -31.77 2.52
CA VAL A 395 -29.03 -30.84 2.22
C VAL A 395 -29.43 -30.82 0.73
N ARG A 396 -28.78 -31.68 -0.08
CA ARG A 396 -29.20 -32.07 -1.43
C ARG A 396 -30.49 -32.89 -1.41
N ALA A 397 -31.59 -32.39 -0.82
CA ALA A 397 -32.88 -33.07 -0.83
C ALA A 397 -34.07 -32.14 -0.48
N LYS A 398 -34.23 -31.00 -1.19
CA LYS A 398 -35.53 -30.32 -1.40
C LYS A 398 -35.31 -28.96 -2.05
N THR A 399 -35.44 -28.88 -3.36
CA THR A 399 -36.18 -27.77 -4.00
C THR A 399 -36.31 -28.07 -5.49
N ARG A 400 -37.53 -28.26 -5.95
CA ARG A 400 -37.86 -28.19 -7.38
C ARG A 400 -39.06 -27.26 -7.55
N GLY A 401 -38.87 -26.26 -8.40
CA GLY A 401 -39.86 -25.87 -9.40
C GLY A 401 -40.67 -24.60 -9.15
N MET A 402 -40.96 -23.96 -10.28
CA MET A 402 -42.01 -22.97 -10.57
C MET A 402 -41.59 -21.50 -10.50
N PHE A 403 -41.43 -20.88 -11.68
CA PHE A 403 -42.26 -19.77 -12.19
C PHE A 403 -41.53 -19.10 -13.36
N ASP A 404 -41.85 -19.60 -14.55
CA ASP A 404 -41.69 -18.92 -15.84
C ASP A 404 -42.61 -17.71 -15.94
N GLY A 405 -42.13 -16.67 -16.64
CA GLY A 405 -43.00 -15.74 -17.39
C GLY A 405 -43.25 -14.36 -16.78
N PHE A 406 -42.31 -13.42 -16.99
CA PHE A 406 -42.61 -11.98 -16.96
C PHE A 406 -41.60 -11.16 -17.81
N ARG A 407 -42.09 -10.27 -18.68
CA ARG A 407 -41.27 -9.33 -19.49
C ARG A 407 -41.97 -7.96 -19.59
N PRO A 408 -41.27 -6.84 -19.35
CA PRO A 408 -41.67 -5.52 -19.87
C PRO A 408 -40.65 -4.90 -20.85
N LYS A 409 -41.15 -4.00 -21.71
CA LYS A 409 -40.47 -3.27 -22.81
C LYS A 409 -39.81 -1.94 -22.35
N PRO A 410 -38.89 -1.32 -23.14
CA PRO A 410 -38.00 -0.22 -22.71
C PRO A 410 -38.56 1.19 -22.97
N ALA A 411 -38.09 2.17 -22.19
CA ALA A 411 -38.38 3.61 -22.37
C ALA A 411 -37.11 4.39 -22.80
N ALA A 412 -37.34 5.44 -23.60
CA ALA A 412 -36.41 6.10 -24.51
C ALA A 412 -35.42 7.12 -23.88
N GLU A 413 -34.29 7.27 -24.57
CA GLU A 413 -33.20 8.24 -24.35
C GLU A 413 -33.51 9.64 -24.91
N ARG A 414 -32.89 10.68 -24.31
CA ARG A 414 -32.73 12.03 -24.89
C ARG A 414 -31.25 12.23 -25.28
N PRO A 415 -30.93 12.91 -26.41
CA PRO A 415 -29.57 12.96 -26.94
C PRO A 415 -28.73 14.09 -26.31
N MET A 416 -27.50 13.78 -25.91
CA MET A 416 -26.43 14.77 -25.72
C MET A 416 -25.58 14.86 -26.99
N SER A 417 -25.25 16.09 -27.38
CA SER A 417 -24.38 16.43 -28.52
C SER A 417 -22.97 15.81 -28.40
N PRO A 418 -22.28 15.52 -29.52
CA PRO A 418 -21.06 14.71 -29.52
C PRO A 418 -19.83 15.51 -29.06
N GLU A 419 -19.27 15.15 -27.91
CA GLU A 419 -17.88 15.46 -27.58
C GLU A 419 -16.96 14.73 -28.56
N ARG A 420 -16.04 15.47 -29.21
CA ARG A 420 -14.98 14.87 -30.03
C ARG A 420 -14.09 14.03 -29.12
N SER A 421 -14.11 12.71 -29.35
CA SER A 421 -13.26 11.72 -28.69
C SER A 421 -11.78 12.13 -28.71
N ALA A 422 -11.08 11.91 -27.59
CA ALA A 422 -9.64 12.08 -27.44
C ALA A 422 -8.80 11.23 -28.43
N ALA A 423 -9.43 10.37 -29.23
CA ALA A 423 -8.81 9.53 -30.25
C ALA A 423 -8.34 10.27 -31.52
N ASP A 424 -8.72 11.55 -31.73
CA ASP A 424 -8.37 12.33 -32.93
C ASP A 424 -7.20 13.32 -32.74
N ARG A 425 -6.49 13.28 -31.59
CA ARG A 425 -5.29 14.12 -31.39
C ARG A 425 -4.04 13.49 -32.02
N PRO A 426 -3.18 14.26 -32.72
CA PRO A 426 -1.92 13.75 -33.27
C PRO A 426 -0.99 13.26 -32.15
N LEU A 427 -0.33 12.12 -32.39
CA LEU A 427 0.59 11.48 -31.45
C LEU A 427 1.81 12.37 -31.15
N PRO A 428 2.32 12.39 -29.90
CA PRO A 428 3.61 12.99 -29.59
C PRO A 428 4.73 12.37 -30.46
N PRO A 429 5.66 13.18 -31.02
CA PRO A 429 6.73 12.68 -31.90
C PRO A 429 7.63 11.61 -31.27
N SER A 430 7.81 11.63 -29.94
CA SER A 430 8.56 10.62 -29.20
C SER A 430 7.86 9.26 -29.18
N GLN A 431 6.54 9.25 -29.01
CA GLN A 431 5.72 8.03 -28.99
C GLN A 431 5.62 7.40 -30.38
N ALA A 432 5.40 8.21 -31.42
CA ALA A 432 5.40 7.73 -32.80
C ALA A 432 6.74 7.05 -33.16
N LYS A 433 7.87 7.69 -32.86
CA LYS A 433 9.21 7.11 -33.13
C LYS A 433 9.47 5.82 -32.35
N ALA A 434 8.98 5.70 -31.12
CA ALA A 434 9.15 4.48 -30.33
C ALA A 434 8.32 3.31 -30.90
N ILE A 435 7.08 3.57 -31.32
CA ILE A 435 6.21 2.59 -31.98
C ILE A 435 6.82 2.12 -33.30
N GLU A 436 7.34 3.05 -34.11
CA GLU A 436 8.02 2.75 -35.37
C GLU A 436 9.26 1.86 -35.16
N ARG A 437 10.12 2.20 -34.20
CA ARG A 437 11.34 1.42 -33.89
C ARG A 437 11.01 0.00 -33.45
N TYR A 438 10.00 -0.15 -32.59
CA TYR A 438 9.55 -1.46 -32.13
C TYR A 438 8.97 -2.30 -33.28
N ALA A 439 8.11 -1.70 -34.11
CA ALA A 439 7.53 -2.38 -35.27
C ALA A 439 8.61 -2.77 -36.30
N ARG A 440 9.62 -1.91 -36.53
CA ARG A 440 10.73 -2.20 -37.46
C ARG A 440 11.61 -3.35 -36.97
N ALA A 441 11.92 -3.40 -35.68
CA ALA A 441 12.65 -4.51 -35.09
C ALA A 441 11.84 -5.82 -35.14
N GLY A 442 10.54 -5.76 -34.85
CA GLY A 442 9.63 -6.91 -34.99
C GLY A 442 9.49 -7.40 -36.44
N ALA A 443 9.38 -6.50 -37.41
CA ALA A 443 9.33 -6.84 -38.83
C ALA A 443 10.63 -7.50 -39.32
N ASP A 444 11.77 -7.08 -38.78
CA ASP A 444 13.07 -7.68 -39.13
C ASP A 444 13.20 -9.11 -38.63
N ILE A 445 12.82 -9.36 -37.38
CA ILE A 445 12.72 -10.71 -36.81
C ILE A 445 11.71 -11.55 -37.62
N GLY A 446 10.55 -11.00 -37.96
CA GLY A 446 9.53 -11.67 -38.75
C GLY A 446 10.05 -12.15 -40.12
N ARG A 447 10.79 -11.30 -40.85
CA ARG A 447 11.40 -11.67 -42.14
C ARG A 447 12.45 -12.78 -42.03
N MET A 448 13.19 -12.85 -40.92
CA MET A 448 14.15 -13.93 -40.69
C MET A 448 13.42 -15.27 -40.52
N LEU A 449 12.37 -15.26 -39.69
CA LEU A 449 11.55 -16.45 -39.42
C LEU A 449 10.81 -16.94 -40.66
N GLU A 450 10.25 -16.05 -41.48
CA GLU A 450 9.60 -16.39 -42.75
C GLU A 450 10.55 -17.08 -43.74
N LYS A 451 11.84 -16.72 -43.70
CA LYS A 451 12.89 -17.33 -44.54
C LYS A 451 13.51 -18.58 -43.92
N GLY A 452 13.03 -19.01 -42.75
CA GLY A 452 13.60 -20.15 -42.00
C GLY A 452 15.01 -19.89 -41.47
N LEU A 453 15.40 -18.63 -41.32
CA LEU A 453 16.72 -18.22 -40.83
C LEU A 453 16.69 -18.02 -39.30
N PRO A 454 17.79 -18.31 -38.59
CA PRO A 454 17.88 -18.07 -37.15
C PRO A 454 17.86 -16.57 -36.83
N VAL A 455 17.15 -16.19 -35.77
CA VAL A 455 17.18 -14.82 -35.25
C VAL A 455 18.55 -14.56 -34.62
N LEU A 456 19.19 -13.47 -35.02
CA LEU A 456 20.53 -13.13 -34.55
C LEU A 456 20.46 -12.38 -33.21
N ALA A 457 21.44 -12.59 -32.33
CA ALA A 457 21.46 -11.98 -30.99
C ALA A 457 21.31 -10.45 -31.00
N HIS A 458 21.86 -9.76 -32.01
CA HIS A 458 21.71 -8.31 -32.12
C HIS A 458 20.28 -7.87 -32.50
N GLN A 459 19.51 -8.71 -33.20
CA GLN A 459 18.11 -8.45 -33.53
C GLN A 459 17.23 -8.60 -32.29
N GLU A 460 17.51 -9.61 -31.45
CA GLU A 460 16.84 -9.78 -30.15
C GLU A 460 17.14 -8.60 -29.22
N GLN A 461 18.41 -8.18 -29.13
CA GLN A 461 18.80 -7.01 -28.35
C GLN A 461 18.17 -5.71 -28.87
N ALA A 462 18.08 -5.54 -30.20
CA ALA A 462 17.44 -4.38 -30.80
C ALA A 462 15.94 -4.32 -30.50
N TRP A 463 15.25 -5.47 -30.55
CA TRP A 463 13.83 -5.56 -30.23
C TRP A 463 13.56 -5.35 -28.74
N ALA A 464 14.38 -5.93 -27.86
CA ALA A 464 14.31 -5.69 -26.42
C ALA A 464 14.52 -4.21 -26.08
N LYS A 465 15.57 -3.57 -26.62
CA LYS A 465 15.86 -2.15 -26.42
C LYS A 465 14.74 -1.23 -26.96
N ALA A 466 14.10 -1.61 -28.06
CA ALA A 466 12.94 -0.89 -28.57
C ALA A 466 11.71 -1.05 -27.66
N GLY A 467 11.55 -2.21 -27.02
CA GLY A 467 10.55 -2.45 -25.98
C GLY A 467 10.78 -1.58 -24.75
N ASP A 468 12.01 -1.56 -24.23
CA ASP A 468 12.38 -0.73 -23.08
C ASP A 468 12.11 0.76 -23.34
N ALA A 469 12.39 1.23 -24.55
CA ALA A 469 12.11 2.61 -24.96
C ALA A 469 10.60 2.94 -24.99
N LEU A 470 9.74 1.96 -25.30
CA LEU A 470 8.29 2.13 -25.20
C LEU A 470 7.82 2.15 -23.75
N ASP A 471 8.35 1.24 -22.93
CA ASP A 471 7.98 1.15 -21.52
C ASP A 471 8.44 2.37 -20.70
N GLN A 472 9.54 3.01 -21.10
CA GLN A 472 9.98 4.30 -20.58
C GLN A 472 9.00 5.45 -20.89
N ILE A 473 8.32 5.41 -22.04
CA ILE A 473 7.30 6.41 -22.38
C ILE A 473 6.02 6.14 -21.58
N ARG A 474 5.66 4.87 -21.43
CA ARG A 474 4.47 4.46 -20.67
C ARG A 474 4.63 3.01 -20.24
N ALA A 475 4.50 2.75 -18.95
CA ALA A 475 4.60 1.39 -18.42
C ALA A 475 3.67 0.40 -19.15
N TYR A 476 4.22 -0.76 -19.50
CA TYR A 476 3.57 -1.84 -20.25
C TYR A 476 3.19 -1.48 -21.70
N ALA A 477 3.70 -0.39 -22.27
CA ALA A 477 3.45 -0.03 -23.66
C ALA A 477 4.04 -1.05 -24.65
N ALA A 478 5.19 -1.65 -24.36
CA ALA A 478 5.75 -2.71 -25.20
C ALA A 478 4.81 -3.93 -25.24
N ARG A 479 4.24 -4.30 -24.08
CA ARG A 479 3.26 -5.39 -23.97
C ARG A 479 1.95 -5.07 -24.68
N ASP A 480 1.41 -3.87 -24.47
CA ASP A 480 0.18 -3.41 -25.11
C ASP A 480 0.35 -3.36 -26.65
N LEU A 481 1.51 -2.90 -27.13
CA LEU A 481 1.82 -2.84 -28.55
C LEU A 481 2.04 -4.23 -29.14
N ALA A 482 2.75 -5.13 -28.46
CA ALA A 482 2.93 -6.51 -28.89
C ALA A 482 1.57 -7.23 -29.06
N SER A 483 0.66 -7.04 -28.09
CA SER A 483 -0.71 -7.59 -28.16
C SER A 483 -1.49 -7.02 -29.34
N ALA A 484 -1.37 -5.71 -29.58
CA ALA A 484 -2.04 -5.03 -30.70
C ALA A 484 -1.55 -5.54 -32.05
N LEU A 485 -0.23 -5.68 -32.22
CA LEU A 485 0.40 -6.15 -33.46
C LEU A 485 0.12 -7.65 -33.70
N ALA A 486 0.02 -8.46 -32.65
CA ALA A 486 -0.38 -9.86 -32.78
C ALA A 486 -1.84 -10.01 -33.24
N ARG A 487 -2.73 -9.09 -32.83
CA ARG A 487 -4.16 -9.11 -33.23
C ARG A 487 -4.37 -8.58 -34.64
N ASP A 488 -3.64 -7.55 -35.05
CA ASP A 488 -3.67 -7.03 -36.42
C ASP A 488 -2.24 -6.93 -37.00
N PRO A 489 -1.73 -8.02 -37.60
CA PRO A 489 -0.39 -8.05 -38.17
C PRO A 489 -0.14 -7.01 -39.27
N LYS A 490 -1.20 -6.47 -39.90
CA LYS A 490 -1.05 -5.42 -40.93
C LYS A 490 -0.49 -4.13 -40.34
N LEU A 491 -0.66 -3.90 -39.05
CA LEU A 491 -0.12 -2.74 -38.34
C LEU A 491 1.41 -2.78 -38.23
N ILE A 492 2.04 -3.96 -38.34
CA ILE A 492 3.50 -4.12 -38.24
C ILE A 492 4.18 -3.38 -39.41
N GLU A 493 3.78 -3.67 -40.64
CA GLU A 493 4.32 -3.04 -41.84
C GLU A 493 3.95 -1.55 -41.92
N GLN A 494 2.75 -1.16 -41.48
CA GLN A 494 2.33 0.25 -41.45
C GLN A 494 3.17 1.06 -40.46
N ALA A 495 3.32 0.57 -39.23
CA ALA A 495 4.10 1.23 -38.19
C ALA A 495 5.59 1.25 -38.53
N ALA A 496 6.15 0.18 -39.12
CA ALA A 496 7.55 0.12 -39.54
C ALA A 496 7.89 1.12 -40.68
N ARG A 497 6.89 1.53 -41.47
CA ARG A 497 7.01 2.56 -42.52
C ARG A 497 6.68 3.98 -42.01
N GLY A 498 6.49 4.15 -40.70
CA GLY A 498 6.21 5.43 -40.05
C GLY A 498 4.72 5.77 -39.87
N ASN A 499 3.79 4.97 -40.39
CA ASN A 499 2.35 5.15 -40.14
C ASN A 499 1.95 4.50 -38.80
N THR A 500 2.15 5.22 -37.71
CA THR A 500 2.05 4.70 -36.34
C THR A 500 0.70 4.98 -35.66
N SER A 501 -0.19 5.73 -36.30
CA SER A 501 -1.49 6.12 -35.74
C SER A 501 -2.39 4.92 -35.45
N GLY A 502 -2.49 3.97 -36.38
CA GLY A 502 -3.25 2.73 -36.21
C GLY A 502 -2.69 1.87 -35.08
N ALA A 503 -1.37 1.69 -35.04
CA ALA A 503 -0.69 0.94 -34.00
C ALA A 503 -0.88 1.57 -32.61
N ALA A 504 -0.83 2.90 -32.49
CA ALA A 504 -1.08 3.59 -31.23
C ALA A 504 -2.53 3.46 -30.76
N LYS A 505 -3.51 3.57 -31.67
CA LYS A 505 -4.93 3.37 -31.35
C LYS A 505 -5.21 1.95 -30.88
N ALA A 506 -4.63 0.96 -31.57
CA ALA A 506 -4.72 -0.44 -31.17
C ALA A 506 -4.04 -0.67 -29.81
N MET A 507 -2.86 -0.10 -29.58
CA MET A 507 -2.16 -0.14 -28.30
C MET A 507 -2.99 0.45 -27.15
N GLU A 508 -3.68 1.58 -27.35
CA GLU A 508 -4.57 2.14 -26.32
C GLU A 508 -5.79 1.24 -26.08
N THR A 509 -6.31 0.58 -27.11
CA THR A 509 -7.38 -0.42 -26.95
C THR A 509 -6.91 -1.60 -26.11
N GLU A 510 -5.69 -2.10 -26.36
CA GLU A 510 -5.07 -3.18 -25.56
C GLU A 510 -4.85 -2.78 -24.11
N ARG A 511 -4.43 -1.53 -23.86
CA ARG A 511 -4.33 -0.98 -22.51
C ARG A 511 -5.67 -0.98 -21.80
N GLN A 512 -6.71 -0.47 -22.45
CA GLN A 512 -8.05 -0.39 -21.88
C GLN A 512 -8.55 -1.78 -21.51
N VAL A 513 -8.30 -2.77 -22.37
CA VAL A 513 -8.60 -4.16 -22.03
C VAL A 513 -7.75 -4.63 -20.87
N ARG A 514 -6.43 -4.43 -20.83
CA ARG A 514 -5.60 -4.87 -19.70
C ARG A 514 -6.06 -4.33 -18.33
N ILE A 515 -6.51 -3.07 -18.28
CA ILE A 515 -6.87 -2.39 -17.02
C ILE A 515 -8.30 -2.70 -16.59
N ASP A 516 -9.24 -2.82 -17.53
CA ASP A 516 -10.68 -2.93 -17.25
C ASP A 516 -11.14 -4.40 -17.31
N PRO A 517 -11.51 -5.02 -16.17
CA PRO A 517 -12.01 -6.40 -16.15
C PRO A 517 -13.26 -6.63 -17.01
N GLU A 518 -14.14 -5.63 -17.17
CA GLU A 518 -15.34 -5.73 -18.01
C GLU A 518 -14.97 -5.79 -19.50
N LYS A 519 -13.98 -5.00 -19.92
CA LYS A 519 -13.46 -5.07 -21.30
C LYS A 519 -12.67 -6.35 -21.56
N ARG A 520 -11.92 -6.87 -20.57
CA ARG A 520 -11.29 -8.22 -20.67
C ARG A 520 -12.33 -9.30 -20.83
N ALA A 521 -13.38 -9.26 -20.00
CA ALA A 521 -14.47 -10.22 -20.08
C ALA A 521 -15.18 -10.14 -21.43
N GLY A 522 -15.49 -8.93 -21.91
CA GLY A 522 -16.09 -8.74 -23.23
C GLY A 522 -15.23 -9.32 -24.36
N ARG A 523 -13.92 -9.06 -24.34
CA ARG A 523 -12.98 -9.62 -25.31
C ARG A 523 -12.86 -11.14 -25.20
N PHE A 524 -12.86 -11.67 -23.99
CA PHE A 524 -12.83 -13.11 -23.76
C PHE A 524 -14.07 -13.78 -24.34
N VAL A 525 -15.26 -13.21 -24.10
CA VAL A 525 -16.53 -13.72 -24.65
C VAL A 525 -16.51 -13.71 -26.18
N GLU A 526 -16.10 -12.60 -26.81
CA GLU A 526 -15.96 -12.48 -28.26
C GLU A 526 -15.02 -13.56 -28.83
N GLN A 527 -13.83 -13.70 -28.24
CA GLN A 527 -12.84 -14.68 -28.67
C GLN A 527 -13.33 -16.12 -28.47
N TRP A 528 -14.01 -16.39 -27.35
CA TRP A 528 -14.54 -17.71 -27.04
C TRP A 528 -15.63 -18.13 -28.03
N GLN A 529 -16.55 -17.22 -28.36
CA GLN A 529 -17.60 -17.47 -29.35
C GLN A 529 -17.02 -17.66 -30.75
N THR A 530 -16.03 -16.86 -31.14
CA THR A 530 -15.35 -17.02 -32.44
C THR A 530 -14.70 -18.40 -32.55
N MET A 531 -13.97 -18.84 -31.53
CA MET A 531 -13.36 -20.18 -31.52
C MET A 531 -14.42 -21.30 -31.57
N LYS A 532 -15.59 -21.08 -30.96
CA LYS A 532 -16.71 -22.02 -31.02
C LYS A 532 -17.28 -22.13 -32.43
N GLU A 533 -17.47 -21.01 -33.12
CA GLU A 533 -17.94 -20.97 -34.51
C GLU A 533 -16.93 -21.57 -35.48
N GLU A 534 -15.64 -21.23 -35.34
CA GLU A 534 -14.55 -21.80 -36.13
C GLU A 534 -14.48 -23.32 -35.98
N ARG A 535 -14.58 -23.82 -34.74
CA ARG A 535 -14.60 -25.25 -34.47
C ARG A 535 -15.78 -25.95 -35.15
N ALA A 536 -16.99 -25.40 -34.98
CA ALA A 536 -18.20 -25.94 -35.63
C ALA A 536 -18.11 -25.85 -37.17
N GLY A 537 -17.38 -24.88 -37.71
CA GLY A 537 -17.05 -24.79 -39.13
C GLY A 537 -16.09 -25.89 -39.59
N MET A 538 -15.02 -26.14 -38.84
CA MET A 538 -14.04 -27.21 -39.13
C MET A 538 -14.68 -28.59 -39.05
N GLU A 539 -15.58 -28.82 -38.08
CA GLU A 539 -16.34 -30.06 -37.94
C GLU A 539 -17.27 -30.29 -39.13
N ARG A 540 -18.01 -29.26 -39.58
CA ARG A 540 -18.85 -29.34 -40.79
C ARG A 540 -18.05 -29.57 -42.07
N ALA A 541 -16.81 -29.10 -42.13
CA ALA A 541 -15.90 -29.30 -43.26
C ALA A 541 -15.16 -30.65 -43.21
N GLY A 542 -15.41 -31.51 -42.21
CA GLY A 542 -14.75 -32.81 -42.06
C GLY A 542 -13.31 -32.74 -41.53
N ASN A 543 -12.83 -31.55 -41.11
CA ASN A 543 -11.50 -31.38 -40.54
C ASN A 543 -11.52 -31.65 -39.02
N HIS A 544 -11.69 -32.92 -38.66
CA HIS A 544 -11.78 -33.34 -37.26
C HIS A 544 -10.47 -33.13 -36.49
N GLU A 545 -9.31 -33.25 -37.15
CA GLU A 545 -8.01 -33.02 -36.51
C GLU A 545 -7.81 -31.54 -36.15
N GLY A 546 -8.22 -30.63 -37.04
CA GLY A 546 -8.20 -29.18 -36.79
C GLY A 546 -9.14 -28.78 -35.66
N ALA A 547 -10.36 -29.34 -35.66
CA ALA A 547 -11.34 -29.12 -34.59
C ALA A 547 -10.82 -29.60 -33.22
N GLU A 548 -10.17 -30.76 -33.15
CA GLU A 548 -9.61 -31.30 -31.90
C GLU A 548 -8.43 -30.45 -31.39
N LYS A 549 -7.57 -29.96 -32.29
CA LYS A 549 -6.49 -29.03 -31.93
C LYS A 549 -7.04 -27.71 -31.37
N LEU A 550 -8.10 -27.17 -31.96
CA LEU A 550 -8.76 -25.96 -31.47
C LEU A 550 -9.45 -26.19 -30.11
N ALA A 551 -10.12 -27.33 -29.93
CA ALA A 551 -10.72 -27.71 -28.65
C ALA A 551 -9.70 -27.77 -27.51
N LYS A 552 -8.54 -28.42 -27.72
CA LYS A 552 -7.45 -28.45 -26.71
C LYS A 552 -6.95 -27.04 -26.35
N ARG A 553 -6.90 -26.13 -27.33
CA ARG A 553 -6.53 -24.73 -27.09
C ARG A 553 -7.57 -24.01 -26.24
N MET A 554 -8.87 -24.22 -26.53
CA MET A 554 -9.97 -23.67 -25.74
C MET A 554 -9.95 -24.21 -24.30
N GLU A 555 -9.69 -25.51 -24.10
CA GLU A 555 -9.51 -26.10 -22.76
C GLU A 555 -8.35 -25.44 -21.99
N GLY A 556 -7.22 -25.18 -22.66
CA GLY A 556 -6.09 -24.48 -22.05
C GLY A 556 -6.42 -23.03 -21.64
N ILE A 557 -7.19 -22.31 -22.45
CA ILE A 557 -7.65 -20.94 -22.16
C ILE A 557 -8.62 -20.95 -20.97
N ALA A 558 -9.59 -21.87 -20.96
CA ALA A 558 -10.53 -22.04 -19.86
C ALA A 558 -9.82 -22.45 -18.56
N GLY A 559 -8.86 -23.37 -18.66
CA GLY A 559 -8.03 -23.80 -17.55
C GLY A 559 -7.11 -22.70 -17.02
N GLY A 560 -6.77 -21.68 -17.82
CA GLY A 560 -5.95 -20.54 -17.40
C GLY A 560 -6.69 -19.46 -16.62
N LEU A 561 -8.04 -19.47 -16.60
CA LEU A 561 -8.85 -18.41 -16.00
C LEU A 561 -8.63 -18.22 -14.49
N HIS A 562 -8.24 -19.28 -13.77
CA HIS A 562 -7.89 -19.20 -12.34
C HIS A 562 -6.72 -18.24 -12.03
N ARG A 563 -5.93 -17.86 -13.05
CA ARG A 563 -4.82 -16.91 -12.92
C ARG A 563 -5.26 -15.45 -12.92
N ASP A 564 -6.53 -15.18 -13.23
CA ASP A 564 -7.12 -13.83 -13.28
C ASP A 564 -8.49 -13.82 -12.57
N PRO A 565 -8.51 -13.77 -11.22
CA PRO A 565 -9.75 -13.89 -10.43
C PRO A 565 -10.78 -12.79 -10.70
N GLN A 566 -10.32 -11.60 -11.11
CA GLN A 566 -11.19 -10.48 -11.50
C GLN A 566 -11.92 -10.81 -12.80
N LEU A 567 -11.20 -11.27 -13.84
CA LEU A 567 -11.80 -11.73 -15.10
C LEU A 567 -12.77 -12.89 -14.86
N GLU A 568 -12.39 -13.85 -14.02
CA GLU A 568 -13.21 -15.01 -13.68
C GLU A 568 -14.54 -14.58 -13.02
N SER A 569 -14.50 -13.63 -12.09
CA SER A 569 -15.71 -13.09 -11.44
C SER A 569 -16.61 -12.33 -12.41
N VAL A 570 -16.07 -11.57 -13.35
CA VAL A 570 -16.88 -10.88 -14.37
C VAL A 570 -17.47 -11.87 -15.37
N LEU A 571 -16.70 -12.85 -15.84
CA LEU A 571 -17.19 -13.91 -16.74
C LEU A 571 -18.26 -14.78 -16.10
N GLN A 572 -18.19 -15.00 -14.78
CA GLN A 572 -19.25 -15.71 -14.06
C GLN A 572 -20.58 -14.95 -14.09
N ARG A 573 -20.56 -13.61 -14.02
CA ARG A 573 -21.75 -12.77 -14.19
C ARG A 573 -22.24 -12.74 -15.65
N ARG A 574 -21.31 -12.88 -16.62
CA ARG A 574 -21.59 -12.94 -18.06
C ARG A 574 -21.72 -14.37 -18.60
N ALA A 575 -21.87 -15.38 -17.74
CA ALA A 575 -22.04 -16.78 -18.14
C ALA A 575 -23.20 -17.01 -19.14
N PRO A 576 -24.33 -16.26 -19.08
CA PRO A 576 -25.38 -16.38 -20.10
C PRO A 576 -24.90 -16.02 -21.52
N GLU A 577 -23.96 -15.09 -21.66
CA GLU A 577 -23.40 -14.68 -22.96
C GLU A 577 -22.46 -15.74 -23.55
N LEU A 578 -21.98 -16.66 -22.72
CA LEU A 578 -21.17 -17.82 -23.13
C LEU A 578 -22.02 -19.07 -23.41
N ALA A 579 -23.35 -18.94 -23.32
CA ALA A 579 -24.30 -20.05 -23.39
C ALA A 579 -24.02 -21.16 -22.35
N LEU A 580 -23.48 -20.78 -21.19
CA LEU A 580 -23.19 -21.67 -20.08
C LEU A 580 -24.26 -21.56 -19.00
N SER A 581 -24.66 -22.70 -18.45
CA SER A 581 -25.44 -22.74 -17.21
C SER A 581 -24.50 -23.12 -16.08
N MET A 582 -24.31 -22.21 -15.12
CA MET A 582 -23.39 -22.43 -14.01
C MET A 582 -23.94 -23.49 -13.05
N GLU A 583 -23.27 -24.65 -12.92
CA GLU A 583 -23.55 -25.56 -11.82
C GLU A 583 -22.94 -25.02 -10.52
N ARG A 584 -23.67 -25.18 -9.40
CA ARG A 584 -23.32 -24.59 -8.07
C ARG A 584 -21.94 -24.97 -7.52
N SER A 585 -21.23 -25.91 -8.14
CA SER A 585 -19.94 -26.45 -7.68
C SER A 585 -18.78 -26.30 -8.67
N ARG A 586 -19.00 -25.71 -9.85
CA ARG A 586 -17.95 -25.56 -10.88
C ARG A 586 -17.58 -24.10 -11.08
N SER A 587 -16.29 -23.85 -11.23
CA SER A 587 -15.79 -22.55 -11.69
C SER A 587 -16.22 -22.29 -13.13
N ILE A 588 -16.30 -21.02 -13.54
CA ILE A 588 -16.61 -20.66 -14.94
C ILE A 588 -15.58 -21.28 -15.91
N GLY A 589 -14.31 -21.40 -15.49
CA GLY A 589 -13.27 -22.09 -16.28
C GLY A 589 -13.52 -23.60 -16.42
N GLN A 590 -14.03 -24.26 -15.38
CA GLN A 590 -14.42 -25.68 -15.47
C GLN A 590 -15.66 -25.88 -16.36
N GLU A 591 -16.64 -24.98 -16.28
CA GLU A 591 -17.82 -24.99 -17.16
C GLU A 591 -17.43 -24.75 -18.62
N LEU A 592 -16.52 -23.81 -18.88
CA LEU A 592 -15.98 -23.55 -20.22
C LEU A 592 -15.24 -24.79 -20.76
N ALA A 593 -14.34 -25.39 -19.98
CA ALA A 593 -13.62 -26.60 -20.38
C ALA A 593 -14.58 -27.78 -20.63
N GLN A 594 -15.61 -27.92 -19.80
CA GLN A 594 -16.61 -28.96 -19.97
C GLN A 594 -17.50 -28.71 -21.19
N SER A 595 -17.85 -27.47 -21.52
CA SER A 595 -18.63 -27.17 -22.72
C SER A 595 -17.90 -27.61 -23.99
N VAL A 596 -16.57 -27.47 -24.00
CA VAL A 596 -15.70 -27.94 -25.09
C VAL A 596 -15.69 -29.48 -25.15
N ALA A 597 -15.68 -30.15 -24.00
CA ALA A 597 -15.69 -31.61 -23.89
C ALA A 597 -17.05 -32.26 -24.23
N ILE A 598 -18.18 -31.67 -23.81
CA ILE A 598 -19.53 -32.18 -24.11
C ILE A 598 -19.81 -32.14 -25.62
N GLU A 599 -19.36 -31.09 -26.30
CA GLU A 599 -19.45 -31.00 -27.77
C GLU A 599 -18.58 -32.06 -28.46
N ARG A 600 -17.47 -32.49 -27.84
CA ARG A 600 -16.62 -33.59 -28.34
C ARG A 600 -17.29 -34.97 -28.25
N ASP A 601 -18.07 -35.21 -27.19
CA ASP A 601 -18.70 -36.52 -26.94
C ASP A 601 -20.04 -36.69 -27.68
N ARG A 602 -20.78 -35.60 -27.95
CA ARG A 602 -22.03 -35.66 -28.74
C ARG A 602 -21.80 -36.16 -30.18
N ASP A 603 -20.66 -35.84 -30.78
CA ASP A 603 -20.40 -36.17 -32.20
C ASP A 603 -19.67 -37.51 -32.42
N ARG A 604 -18.95 -38.04 -31.41
CA ARG A 604 -18.46 -39.43 -31.47
C ARG A 604 -19.61 -40.45 -31.46
N GLY A 605 -20.79 -40.05 -31.01
CA GLY A 605 -22.01 -40.87 -31.01
C GLY A 605 -22.77 -40.92 -32.34
N MET A 606 -22.50 -40.01 -33.30
CA MET A 606 -23.18 -39.97 -34.61
C MET A 606 -22.36 -40.59 -35.76
N SER A 607 -21.22 -41.20 -35.46
CA SER A 607 -20.37 -41.93 -36.42
C SER A 607 -20.39 -43.46 -36.16
N ARG A 608 -21.58 -44.04 -36.00
CA ARG A 608 -21.81 -45.49 -36.00
C ARG A 608 -23.01 -45.86 -36.85
#